data_AF-A0A1V0U1W8-F1
#
_entry.id   AF-A0A1V0U1W8-F1
#
_cell.length_a   1.000
_cell.length_b   1.000
_cell.length_c   1.000
_cell.angle_alpha   90.00
_cell.angle_beta   90.00
_cell.angle_gamma   90.00
#
_symmetry.space_group_name_H-M   'P 1'
#
loop_
_entity.id
_entity.type
_entity.pdbx_description
1 polymer ?
#
loop_
_entity_poly.entity_id
_entity_poly.type
_entity_poly.pdbx_seq_one_letter_code
_entity_poly.pdbx_strand_id
1 'polypeptide(L)'
;MSAPATAPAPDAETTGRRVEEILDRLAGGGDDKAAAAAEELVRALMDFYGAGLARMMHLIGKGTPPALLGDAMVASLLMLHDLHPEDLTTRIGRALDSVRAQHPVEMTGFDADSGALRLRSAASGGCGCPSTAQAAQQAVEQALSCFAPEVASVRLEQAAAAPEPALLQISRRPPTAAPAS
;
A
#
# COMPACT_ATOMS: atom_id res chain seq x y z
N MET A 1 -10.10 0.00 -25.53
CA MET A 1 -9.16 1.11 -25.79
C MET A 1 -8.30 1.23 -24.55
N SER A 2 -7.05 0.80 -24.62
CA SER A 2 -6.14 0.91 -23.47
C SER A 2 -5.75 2.37 -23.30
N ALA A 3 -5.95 2.92 -22.10
CA ALA A 3 -5.47 4.24 -21.77
C ALA A 3 -3.94 4.27 -21.89
N PRO A 4 -3.34 5.36 -22.40
CA PRO A 4 -1.89 5.52 -22.37
C PRO A 4 -1.43 5.49 -20.90
N ALA A 5 -0.26 4.91 -20.63
CA ALA A 5 0.36 4.94 -19.32
C ALA A 5 0.65 6.41 -18.96
N THR A 6 -0.26 7.02 -18.20
CA THR A 6 -0.11 8.36 -17.65
C THR A 6 1.19 8.38 -16.84
N ALA A 7 2.01 9.42 -17.00
CA ALA A 7 3.15 9.67 -16.10
C ALA A 7 2.68 9.49 -14.65
N PRO A 8 3.50 8.95 -13.73
CA PRO A 8 3.06 8.71 -12.36
C PRO A 8 2.50 10.02 -11.83
N ALA A 9 1.20 10.01 -11.55
CA ALA A 9 0.53 11.15 -10.97
C ALA A 9 1.29 11.54 -9.70
N PRO A 10 1.44 12.84 -9.41
CA PRO A 10 2.08 13.26 -8.18
C PRO A 10 1.35 12.60 -7.01
N ASP A 11 2.09 11.83 -6.22
CA ASP A 11 1.59 11.20 -4.99
C ASP A 11 1.37 12.29 -3.93
N ALA A 12 0.39 12.07 -3.04
CA ALA A 12 0.01 13.02 -1.99
C ALA A 12 1.17 13.31 -1.03
N GLU A 13 1.97 12.30 -0.67
CA GLU A 13 3.12 12.43 0.22
C GLU A 13 4.20 13.32 -0.42
N THR A 14 4.59 13.02 -1.67
CA THR A 14 5.57 13.81 -2.42
C THR A 14 5.10 15.26 -2.60
N THR A 15 3.80 15.46 -2.86
CA THR A 15 3.22 16.79 -3.00
C THR A 15 3.23 17.55 -1.68
N GLY A 16 2.86 16.89 -0.58
CA GLY A 16 2.87 17.46 0.77
C GLY A 16 4.27 17.93 1.17
N ARG A 17 5.29 17.07 0.99
CA ARG A 17 6.70 17.41 1.27
C ARG A 17 7.15 18.64 0.49
N ARG A 18 6.78 18.73 -0.79
CA ARG A 18 7.12 19.89 -1.62
C ARG A 18 6.47 21.18 -1.11
N VAL A 19 5.22 21.11 -0.64
CA VAL A 19 4.53 22.26 -0.04
C VAL A 19 5.24 22.68 1.25
N GLU A 20 5.58 21.73 2.12
CA GLU A 20 6.33 21.96 3.36
C GLU A 20 7.68 22.65 3.09
N GLU A 21 8.48 22.13 2.15
CA GLU A 21 9.75 22.75 1.73
C GLU A 21 9.59 24.19 1.18
N ILE A 22 8.45 24.50 0.55
CA ILE A 22 8.16 25.88 0.10
C ILE A 22 7.84 26.76 1.31
N LEU A 23 7.00 26.30 2.23
CA LEU A 23 6.63 27.04 3.43
C LEU A 23 7.84 27.31 4.33
N ASP A 24 8.69 26.29 4.55
CA ASP A 24 9.92 26.42 5.34
C ASP A 24 10.88 27.45 4.76
N ARG A 25 11.03 27.51 3.43
CA ARG A 25 11.87 28.52 2.78
C ARG A 25 11.30 29.93 2.94
N LEU A 26 9.98 30.08 2.92
CA LEU A 26 9.31 31.36 3.14
C LEU A 26 9.50 31.81 4.60
N ALA A 27 9.37 30.90 5.57
CA ALA A 27 9.61 31.18 6.98
C ALA A 27 11.08 31.51 7.26
N GLY A 28 12.01 30.74 6.70
CA GLY A 28 13.46 30.94 6.88
C GLY A 28 14.01 32.25 6.31
N GLY A 29 13.25 32.93 5.44
CA GLY A 29 13.60 34.25 4.90
C GLY A 29 13.43 35.42 5.89
N GLY A 30 12.87 35.18 7.08
CA GLY A 30 12.64 36.21 8.11
C GLY A 30 11.45 37.14 7.83
N ASP A 31 10.57 36.78 6.89
CA ASP A 31 9.32 37.49 6.61
C ASP A 31 8.13 36.64 7.09
N ASP A 32 7.82 36.74 8.38
CA ASP A 32 6.71 36.04 9.03
C ASP A 32 5.36 36.33 8.36
N LYS A 33 5.21 37.51 7.71
CA LYS A 33 3.97 37.86 7.00
C LYS A 33 3.83 37.08 5.70
N ALA A 34 4.93 36.88 4.97
CA ALA A 34 4.91 36.07 3.75
C ALA A 34 4.61 34.60 4.05
N ALA A 35 5.19 34.05 5.13
CA ALA A 35 4.90 32.70 5.58
C ALA A 35 3.41 32.54 5.97
N ALA A 36 2.88 33.45 6.80
CA ALA A 36 1.48 33.42 7.19
C ALA A 36 0.51 33.55 5.99
N ALA A 37 0.82 34.43 5.03
CA ALA A 37 0.01 34.59 3.83
C ALA A 37 0.04 33.34 2.93
N ALA A 38 1.18 32.65 2.86
CA ALA A 38 1.29 31.40 2.11
C ALA A 38 0.48 30.27 2.77
N GLU A 39 0.53 30.15 4.10
CA GLU A 39 -0.32 29.19 4.83
C GLU A 39 -1.82 29.49 4.65
N GLU A 40 -2.21 30.77 4.71
CA GLU A 40 -3.58 31.20 4.45
C GLU A 40 -4.03 30.84 3.04
N LEU A 41 -3.16 31.06 2.04
CA LEU A 41 -3.43 30.68 0.65
C LEU A 41 -3.62 29.16 0.51
N VAL A 42 -2.74 28.34 1.09
CA VAL A 42 -2.87 26.87 1.06
C VAL A 42 -4.18 26.45 1.70
N ARG A 43 -4.51 26.99 2.87
CA ARG A 43 -5.78 26.70 3.58
C ARG A 43 -6.99 27.04 2.72
N ALA A 44 -7.04 28.23 2.14
CA ALA A 44 -8.14 28.66 1.28
C ALA A 44 -8.33 27.77 0.04
N LEU A 45 -7.22 27.34 -0.58
CA LEU A 45 -7.27 26.42 -1.72
C LEU A 45 -7.73 25.01 -1.30
N MET A 46 -7.21 24.48 -0.19
CA MET A 46 -7.62 23.18 0.35
C MET A 46 -9.10 23.15 0.72
N ASP A 47 -9.62 24.21 1.35
CA ASP A 47 -11.04 24.33 1.67
C ASP A 47 -11.90 24.37 0.41
N PHE A 48 -11.50 25.17 -0.60
CA PHE A 48 -12.25 25.28 -1.85
C PHE A 48 -12.28 23.96 -2.64
N TYR A 49 -11.12 23.31 -2.80
CA TYR A 49 -11.03 22.04 -3.51
C TYR A 49 -11.74 20.91 -2.75
N GLY A 50 -11.62 20.87 -1.42
CA GLY A 50 -12.35 19.92 -0.58
C GLY A 50 -13.87 20.08 -0.71
N ALA A 51 -14.38 21.31 -0.65
CA ALA A 51 -15.81 21.58 -0.86
C ALA A 51 -16.29 21.17 -2.26
N GLY A 52 -15.48 21.43 -3.29
CA GLY A 52 -15.75 21.00 -4.66
C GLY A 52 -15.82 19.48 -4.80
N LEU A 53 -14.83 18.76 -4.25
CA LEU A 53 -14.77 17.30 -4.22
C LEU A 53 -15.96 16.70 -3.47
N ALA A 54 -16.30 17.25 -2.30
CA ALA A 54 -17.45 16.81 -1.51
C ALA A 54 -18.75 16.95 -2.30
N ARG A 55 -18.90 18.08 -3.02
CA ARG A 55 -20.05 18.30 -3.89
C ARG A 55 -20.09 17.32 -5.06
N MET A 56 -18.95 17.04 -5.69
CA MET A 56 -18.88 16.04 -6.77
C MET A 56 -19.28 14.66 -6.27
N MET A 57 -18.74 14.21 -5.13
CA MET A 57 -19.09 12.92 -4.52
C MET A 57 -20.58 12.84 -4.15
N HIS A 58 -21.15 13.93 -3.64
CA HIS A 58 -22.58 14.02 -3.37
C HIS A 58 -23.43 13.87 -4.64
N LEU A 59 -23.02 14.50 -5.75
CA LEU A 59 -23.74 14.43 -7.03
C LEU A 59 -23.61 13.07 -7.71
N ILE A 60 -22.46 12.40 -7.58
CA ILE A 60 -22.25 11.02 -8.06
C ILE A 60 -23.12 10.05 -7.23
N GLY A 61 -23.23 10.29 -5.92
CA GLY A 61 -24.05 9.51 -5.01
C GLY A 61 -23.59 8.06 -4.88
N LYS A 62 -24.54 7.17 -4.55
CA LYS A 62 -24.28 5.74 -4.28
C LYS A 62 -23.82 4.93 -5.50
N GLY A 63 -23.76 5.55 -6.69
CA GLY A 63 -23.30 4.92 -7.93
C GLY A 63 -21.83 5.19 -8.26
N THR A 64 -21.00 5.52 -7.26
CA THR A 64 -19.58 5.82 -7.49
C THR A 64 -18.91 4.67 -8.23
N PRO A 65 -18.37 4.90 -9.45
CA PRO A 65 -17.81 3.81 -10.24
C PRO A 65 -16.61 3.16 -9.52
N PRO A 66 -16.52 1.81 -9.46
CA PRO A 66 -15.37 1.14 -8.86
C PRO A 66 -14.03 1.52 -9.50
N ALA A 67 -14.04 1.93 -10.77
CA ALA A 67 -12.87 2.43 -11.47
C ALA A 67 -12.35 3.77 -10.90
N LEU A 68 -13.25 4.61 -10.38
CA LEU A 68 -12.88 5.87 -9.73
C LEU A 68 -12.15 5.59 -8.40
N LEU A 69 -12.67 4.66 -7.62
CA LEU A 69 -12.09 4.26 -6.33
C LEU A 69 -10.84 3.38 -6.49
N GLY A 70 -10.69 2.73 -7.65
CA GLY A 70 -9.51 1.97 -8.02
C GLY A 70 -8.37 2.82 -8.59
N ASP A 71 -8.59 4.10 -8.87
CA ASP A 71 -7.54 5.02 -9.29
C ASP A 71 -6.82 5.57 -8.05
N ALA A 72 -5.51 5.29 -7.95
CA ALA A 72 -4.71 5.65 -6.79
C ALA A 72 -4.66 7.16 -6.52
N MET A 73 -4.62 7.99 -7.58
CA MET A 73 -4.59 9.44 -7.43
C MET A 73 -5.93 9.95 -6.90
N VAL A 74 -7.04 9.45 -7.45
CA VAL A 74 -8.37 9.85 -6.99
C VAL A 74 -8.63 9.37 -5.58
N ALA A 75 -8.27 8.14 -5.24
CA ALA A 75 -8.39 7.60 -3.88
C ALA A 75 -7.60 8.47 -2.89
N SER A 76 -6.34 8.82 -3.21
CA SER A 76 -5.49 9.68 -2.38
C SER A 76 -6.11 11.06 -2.15
N LEU A 77 -6.67 11.69 -3.19
CA LEU A 77 -7.34 13.00 -3.06
C LEU A 77 -8.60 12.93 -2.21
N LEU A 78 -9.40 11.87 -2.35
CA LEU A 78 -10.60 11.70 -1.53
C LEU A 78 -10.23 11.47 -0.06
N MET A 79 -9.17 10.72 0.22
CA MET A 79 -8.69 10.51 1.60
C MET A 79 -8.13 11.78 2.22
N LEU A 80 -7.35 12.57 1.47
CA LEU A 80 -6.81 13.85 1.94
C LEU A 80 -7.90 14.82 2.45
N HIS A 81 -9.13 14.68 1.94
CA HIS A 81 -10.28 15.48 2.32
C HIS A 81 -11.32 14.73 3.18
N ASP A 82 -11.02 13.51 3.67
CA ASP A 82 -11.96 12.67 4.42
C ASP A 82 -13.27 12.35 3.68
N LEU A 83 -13.21 12.26 2.34
CA LEU A 83 -14.35 12.04 1.45
C LEU A 83 -14.43 10.64 0.86
N HIS A 84 -13.51 9.74 1.23
CA HIS A 84 -13.51 8.39 0.67
C HIS A 84 -14.76 7.61 1.13
N PRO A 85 -15.58 7.05 0.21
CA PRO A 85 -16.84 6.41 0.58
C PRO A 85 -16.68 5.02 1.21
N GLU A 86 -15.55 4.35 0.93
CA GLU A 86 -15.22 3.05 1.53
C GLU A 86 -14.50 3.24 2.87
N ASP A 87 -14.81 2.38 3.84
CA ASP A 87 -14.09 2.29 5.10
C ASP A 87 -12.65 1.79 4.94
N LEU A 88 -11.84 1.97 5.99
CA LEU A 88 -10.42 1.61 5.97
C LEU A 88 -10.18 0.13 5.65
N THR A 89 -11.01 -0.78 6.16
CA THR A 89 -10.84 -2.22 5.92
C THR A 89 -11.05 -2.56 4.45
N THR A 90 -12.08 -1.97 3.84
CA THR A 90 -12.39 -2.14 2.42
C THR A 90 -11.27 -1.59 1.54
N ARG A 91 -10.71 -0.43 1.92
CA ARG A 91 -9.56 0.17 1.22
C ARG A 91 -8.28 -0.65 1.34
N ILE A 92 -7.97 -1.17 2.53
CA ILE A 92 -6.85 -2.10 2.72
C ILE A 92 -7.05 -3.33 1.83
N GLY A 93 -8.25 -3.91 1.80
CA GLY A 93 -8.59 -5.02 0.91
C GLY A 93 -8.26 -4.70 -0.55
N ARG A 94 -8.72 -3.55 -1.04
CA ARG A 94 -8.44 -3.06 -2.41
C ARG A 94 -6.94 -2.93 -2.70
N ALA A 95 -6.17 -2.40 -1.75
CA ALA A 95 -4.71 -2.30 -1.88
C ALA A 95 -4.07 -3.68 -2.04
N LEU A 96 -4.44 -4.64 -1.19
CA LEU A 96 -3.92 -6.01 -1.23
C LEU A 96 -4.36 -6.75 -2.50
N ASP A 97 -5.58 -6.51 -2.97
CA ASP A 97 -6.10 -7.07 -4.23
C ASP A 97 -5.27 -6.64 -5.44
N SER A 98 -4.76 -5.40 -5.44
CA SER A 98 -3.93 -4.87 -6.55
C SER A 98 -2.60 -5.61 -6.73
N VAL A 99 -2.04 -6.17 -5.65
CA VAL A 99 -0.78 -6.90 -5.66
C VAL A 99 -0.95 -8.42 -5.56
N ARG A 100 -2.17 -8.92 -5.31
CA ARG A 100 -2.46 -10.33 -5.02
C ARG A 100 -1.95 -11.30 -6.10
N ALA A 101 -1.97 -10.89 -7.37
CA ALA A 101 -1.52 -11.74 -8.48
C ALA A 101 -0.02 -12.11 -8.39
N GLN A 102 0.79 -11.23 -7.80
CA GLN A 102 2.25 -11.42 -7.66
C GLN A 102 2.63 -11.77 -6.21
N HIS A 103 1.89 -11.22 -5.25
CA HIS A 103 2.14 -11.32 -3.82
C HIS A 103 0.84 -11.68 -3.08
N PRO A 104 0.47 -12.97 -3.01
CA PRO A 104 -0.74 -13.38 -2.32
C PRO A 104 -0.55 -13.23 -0.81
N VAL A 105 -1.29 -12.29 -0.23
CA VAL A 105 -1.28 -11.98 1.20
C VAL A 105 -2.73 -11.83 1.71
N GLU A 106 -2.91 -12.17 2.98
CA GLU A 106 -4.18 -12.06 3.69
C GLU A 106 -4.01 -11.20 4.93
N MET A 107 -4.99 -10.33 5.21
CA MET A 107 -5.00 -9.51 6.41
C MET A 107 -5.38 -10.37 7.62
N THR A 108 -4.53 -10.39 8.64
CA THR A 108 -4.79 -11.10 9.91
C THR A 108 -5.20 -10.15 11.03
N GLY A 109 -4.92 -8.87 10.90
CA GLY A 109 -5.45 -7.85 11.80
C GLY A 109 -4.88 -6.47 11.53
N PHE A 110 -5.58 -5.46 12.04
CA PHE A 110 -5.17 -4.07 12.01
C PHE A 110 -5.32 -3.46 13.41
N ASP A 111 -4.29 -2.76 13.84
CA ASP A 111 -4.30 -1.96 15.07
C ASP A 111 -4.52 -0.50 14.70
N ALA A 112 -5.67 0.06 15.10
CA ALA A 112 -6.06 1.42 14.74
C ALA A 112 -5.28 2.50 15.52
N ASP A 113 -4.78 2.19 16.71
CA ASP A 113 -4.05 3.15 17.54
C ASP A 113 -2.61 3.30 17.03
N SER A 114 -1.98 2.19 16.64
CA SER A 114 -0.61 2.21 16.12
C SER A 114 -0.52 2.26 14.60
N GLY A 115 -1.63 2.10 13.88
CA GLY A 115 -1.65 1.95 12.41
C GLY A 115 -0.94 0.69 11.91
N ALA A 116 -0.79 -0.35 12.75
CA ALA A 116 -0.02 -1.54 12.40
C ALA A 116 -0.90 -2.58 11.71
N LEU A 117 -0.57 -2.89 10.45
CA LEU A 117 -1.22 -3.93 9.66
C LEU A 117 -0.43 -5.23 9.75
N ARG A 118 -1.11 -6.30 10.18
CA ARG A 118 -0.59 -7.66 10.18
C ARG A 118 -1.13 -8.42 8.99
N LEU A 119 -0.21 -9.01 8.23
CA LEU A 119 -0.50 -9.78 7.04
C LEU A 119 0.11 -11.17 7.17
N ARG A 120 -0.46 -12.14 6.47
CA ARG A 120 0.08 -13.48 6.32
C ARG A 120 0.26 -13.79 4.85
N SER A 121 1.40 -14.38 4.48
CA SER A 121 1.56 -14.88 3.12
C SER A 121 0.66 -16.10 2.89
N ALA A 122 -0.13 -16.06 1.82
CA ALA A 122 -0.98 -17.18 1.38
C ALA A 122 -0.26 -18.12 0.39
N ALA A 123 1.02 -17.86 0.08
CA ALA A 123 1.80 -18.72 -0.80
C ALA A 123 2.14 -20.06 -0.12
N SER A 124 1.39 -21.10 -0.47
CA SER A 124 1.74 -22.49 -0.20
C SER A 124 2.94 -22.91 -1.06
N GLY A 125 4.15 -22.88 -0.50
CA GLY A 125 5.28 -23.68 -1.03
C GLY A 125 6.34 -22.99 -1.88
N GLY A 126 6.51 -21.67 -1.80
CA GLY A 126 7.65 -20.99 -2.43
C GLY A 126 8.88 -20.96 -1.50
N CYS A 127 10.07 -21.26 -2.02
CA CYS A 127 11.34 -21.13 -1.31
C CYS A 127 11.36 -19.80 -0.54
N GLY A 128 11.46 -19.87 0.79
CA GLY A 128 11.40 -18.73 1.73
C GLY A 128 12.62 -17.81 1.63
N CYS A 129 13.01 -17.44 0.41
CA CYS A 129 14.10 -16.53 0.14
C CYS A 129 13.77 -15.17 0.77
N PRO A 130 14.64 -14.62 1.63
CA PRO A 130 14.39 -13.33 2.28
C PRO A 130 14.18 -12.20 1.27
N SER A 131 14.78 -12.30 0.07
CA SER A 131 14.62 -11.34 -1.02
C SER A 131 13.20 -11.27 -1.59
N THR A 132 12.46 -12.38 -1.66
CA THR A 132 11.08 -12.39 -2.18
C THR A 132 10.09 -11.86 -1.15
N ALA A 133 10.33 -12.13 0.13
CA ALA A 133 9.54 -11.57 1.23
C ALA A 133 9.70 -10.05 1.33
N GLN A 134 10.92 -9.54 1.18
CA GLN A 134 11.18 -8.10 1.17
C GLN A 134 10.54 -7.39 -0.03
N ALA A 135 10.64 -7.97 -1.23
CA ALA A 135 9.97 -7.42 -2.42
C ALA A 135 8.43 -7.40 -2.26
N ALA A 136 7.85 -8.46 -1.70
CA ALA A 136 6.42 -8.51 -1.41
C ALA A 136 6.00 -7.43 -0.40
N GLN A 137 6.78 -7.25 0.67
CA GLN A 137 6.50 -6.21 1.68
C GLN A 137 6.55 -4.81 1.05
N GLN A 138 7.57 -4.50 0.25
CA GLN A 138 7.68 -3.20 -0.42
C GLN A 138 6.53 -2.93 -1.39
N ALA A 139 6.13 -3.93 -2.19
CA ALA A 139 5.01 -3.81 -3.10
C ALA A 139 3.68 -3.56 -2.35
N VAL A 140 3.48 -4.25 -1.22
CA VAL A 140 2.31 -4.05 -0.36
C VAL A 140 2.32 -2.67 0.29
N GLU A 141 3.44 -2.22 0.84
CA GLU A 141 3.59 -0.88 1.43
C GLU A 141 3.29 0.22 0.39
N GLN A 142 3.79 0.08 -0.84
CA GLN A 142 3.51 1.01 -1.92
C GLN A 142 2.04 1.00 -2.37
N ALA A 143 1.38 -0.16 -2.36
CA ALA A 143 -0.05 -0.21 -2.65
C ALA A 143 -0.87 0.44 -1.52
N LEU A 144 -0.48 0.21 -0.27
CA LEU A 144 -1.16 0.76 0.91
C LEU A 144 -0.98 2.27 1.01
N SER A 145 0.17 2.85 0.66
CA SER A 145 0.34 4.31 0.70
C SER A 145 -0.66 5.04 -0.20
N CYS A 146 -1.08 4.42 -1.31
CA CYS A 146 -2.05 4.96 -2.26
C CYS A 146 -3.51 4.83 -1.81
N PHE A 147 -3.86 3.75 -1.10
CA PHE A 147 -5.26 3.40 -0.81
C PHE A 147 -5.61 3.44 0.69
N ALA A 148 -4.62 3.33 1.57
CA ALA A 148 -4.77 3.27 3.02
C ALA A 148 -3.53 3.88 3.73
N PRO A 149 -3.26 5.19 3.56
CA PRO A 149 -2.11 5.89 4.15
C PRO A 149 -2.12 5.89 5.69
N GLU A 150 -3.25 5.57 6.31
CA GLU A 150 -3.35 5.38 7.76
C GLU A 150 -2.59 4.13 8.26
N VAL A 151 -2.19 3.24 7.35
CA VAL A 151 -1.33 2.11 7.67
C VAL A 151 0.12 2.58 7.80
N ALA A 152 0.55 2.81 9.03
CA ALA A 152 1.89 3.29 9.36
C ALA A 152 2.97 2.21 9.28
N SER A 153 2.62 0.93 9.46
CA SER A 153 3.59 -0.17 9.35
C SER A 153 2.95 -1.48 8.93
N VAL A 154 3.69 -2.26 8.15
CA VAL A 154 3.27 -3.58 7.68
C VAL A 154 4.15 -4.65 8.32
N ARG A 155 3.53 -5.67 8.90
CA ARG A 155 4.21 -6.88 9.38
C ARG A 155 3.72 -8.09 8.62
N LEU A 156 4.61 -8.69 7.83
CA LEU A 156 4.33 -9.92 7.10
C LEU A 156 4.75 -11.14 7.91
N GLU A 157 3.78 -11.89 8.41
CA GLU A 157 3.99 -13.20 9.01
C GLU A 157 4.25 -14.24 7.92
N GLN A 158 5.35 -14.97 8.04
CA GLN A 158 5.55 -16.19 7.27
C GLN A 158 4.66 -17.29 7.85
N ALA A 159 3.97 -18.04 7.00
CA ALA A 159 3.33 -19.27 7.44
C ALA A 159 4.41 -20.17 8.07
N ALA A 160 4.26 -20.53 9.34
CA ALA A 160 5.15 -21.47 10.00
C ALA A 160 5.28 -22.71 9.11
N ALA A 161 6.50 -23.11 8.78
CA ALA A 161 6.75 -24.32 8.02
C ALA A 161 5.99 -25.47 8.69
N ALA A 162 5.07 -26.09 7.95
CA ALA A 162 4.49 -27.37 8.39
C ALA A 162 5.67 -28.32 8.68
N PRO A 163 5.58 -29.20 9.71
CA PRO A 163 6.66 -30.14 10.00
C PRO A 163 6.99 -30.88 8.71
N GLU A 164 8.22 -30.73 8.20
CA GLU A 164 8.62 -31.40 6.97
C GLU A 164 8.38 -32.91 7.16
N PRO A 165 7.69 -33.59 6.22
CA PRO A 165 7.55 -35.03 6.31
C PRO A 165 8.94 -35.62 6.35
N ALA A 166 9.22 -36.39 7.42
CA ALA A 166 10.53 -36.98 7.67
C ALA A 166 11.07 -37.62 6.39
N LEU A 167 12.16 -37.05 5.85
CA LEU A 167 12.79 -37.54 4.64
C LEU A 167 13.29 -38.96 4.90
N LEU A 168 12.57 -39.96 4.39
CA LEU A 168 13.00 -41.35 4.42
C LEU A 168 14.21 -41.48 3.49
N GLN A 169 15.41 -41.55 4.07
CA GLN A 169 16.65 -41.81 3.35
C GLN A 169 16.61 -43.23 2.78
N ILE A 170 16.26 -43.35 1.50
CA ILE A 170 16.31 -44.63 0.79
C ILE A 170 17.76 -44.89 0.39
N SER A 171 18.51 -45.59 1.24
CA SER A 171 19.86 -46.03 0.90
C SER A 171 19.81 -47.05 -0.25
N ARG A 172 20.67 -46.88 -1.26
CA ARG A 172 20.82 -47.89 -2.32
C ARG A 172 21.53 -49.13 -1.76
N ARG A 173 20.94 -50.30 -2.05
CA ARG A 173 21.49 -51.62 -1.72
C ARG A 173 22.90 -51.78 -2.29
N PRO A 174 23.91 -52.16 -1.48
CA PRO A 174 25.26 -52.43 -1.99
C PRO A 174 25.24 -53.59 -2.99
N PRO A 175 26.05 -53.55 -4.07
CA PRO A 175 26.14 -54.64 -5.02
C PRO A 175 26.80 -55.86 -4.39
N THR A 176 26.13 -57.01 -4.45
CA THR A 176 26.68 -58.31 -4.06
C THR A 176 27.83 -58.67 -5.00
N ALA A 177 29.04 -58.83 -4.49
CA ALA A 177 30.17 -59.34 -5.26
C ALA A 177 29.89 -60.80 -5.67
N ALA A 178 29.93 -61.09 -6.97
CA ALA A 178 29.91 -62.46 -7.48
C ALA A 178 31.29 -63.11 -7.24
N PRO A 179 31.35 -64.39 -6.83
CA PRO A 179 32.63 -65.08 -6.68
C PRO A 179 33.27 -65.32 -8.05
N ALA A 180 34.57 -65.03 -8.14
CA ALA A 180 35.40 -65.32 -9.29
C ALA A 180 35.65 -66.83 -9.41
N SER A 181 35.61 -67.33 -10.64
CA SER A 181 36.21 -68.60 -11.06
C SER A 181 37.25 -68.32 -12.13
#